data_AF-A0A352S7H7-F1
#
_entry.id   AF-A0A352S7H7-F1
#
_cell.length_a   1.000
_cell.length_b   1.000
_cell.length_c   1.000
_cell.angle_alpha   90.00
_cell.angle_beta   90.00
_cell.angle_gamma   90.00
#
_symmetry.space_group_name_H-M   'P 1'
#
loop_
_entity.id
_entity.type
_entity.pdbx_description
1 polymer ?
#
loop_
_entity_poly.entity_id
_entity_poly.type
_entity_poly.pdbx_seq_one_letter_code
_entity_poly.pdbx_strand_id
1 'polypeptide(L)'
;VRVPAENLVGEENKGWDYAKFLLGHERAYIAGIGRSKERVAYAKDLLARLEAEGGPADMLAPWRGRIAMIEADLHALEVTQFRMHGGHADMKLSPMLKARGSEIFQAITDLICRMSGTDALRADTGTLTKSFLYSRAVSIFGGSTEVQKNILSATVLDLR
;
A
#
# COMPACT_ATOMS: atom_id res chain seq x y z
N VAL A 1 32.98 14.18 -0.80
CA VAL A 1 33.13 14.01 0.67
C VAL A 1 34.18 12.94 0.93
N ARG A 2 35.03 13.06 1.96
CA ARG A 2 35.95 12.00 2.43
C ARG A 2 35.37 11.40 3.72
N VAL A 3 35.37 10.07 3.86
CA VAL A 3 34.75 9.35 4.99
C VAL A 3 35.78 8.39 5.60
N PRO A 4 35.89 8.29 6.94
CA PRO A 4 36.74 7.29 7.61
C PRO A 4 36.41 5.84 7.22
N ALA A 5 37.43 4.98 7.11
CA ALA A 5 37.25 3.58 6.71
C ALA A 5 36.44 2.75 7.72
N GLU A 6 36.49 3.12 9.01
CA GLU A 6 35.69 2.51 10.09
C GLU A 6 34.18 2.71 9.95
N ASN A 7 33.74 3.64 9.10
CA ASN A 7 32.31 3.83 8.80
C ASN A 7 31.81 2.86 7.71
N LEU A 8 32.65 1.96 7.19
CA LEU A 8 32.22 0.89 6.29
C LEU A 8 31.25 -0.04 7.04
N VAL A 9 30.01 -0.13 6.53
CA VAL A 9 29.01 -1.06 7.09
C VAL A 9 29.27 -2.45 6.52
N GLY A 10 29.71 -3.37 7.38
CA GLY A 10 29.99 -4.74 7.01
C GLY A 10 31.28 -4.86 6.18
N GLU A 11 31.22 -5.63 5.10
CA GLU A 11 32.36 -5.96 4.25
C GLU A 11 32.36 -5.17 2.93
N GLU A 12 33.56 -4.92 2.40
CA GLU A 12 33.73 -4.31 1.09
C GLU A 12 33.02 -5.17 0.02
N ASN A 13 32.36 -4.51 -0.94
CA ASN A 13 31.59 -5.13 -2.02
C ASN A 13 30.33 -5.93 -1.60
N LYS A 14 29.90 -5.87 -0.33
CA LYS A 14 28.66 -6.54 0.15
C LYS A 14 27.43 -5.63 0.26
N GLY A 15 27.54 -4.37 -0.16
CA GLY A 15 26.45 -3.39 -0.02
C GLY A 15 25.12 -3.82 -0.65
N TRP A 16 25.14 -4.54 -1.78
CA TRP A 16 23.92 -5.02 -2.42
C TRP A 16 23.23 -6.14 -1.63
N ASP A 17 23.98 -7.01 -0.98
CA ASP A 17 23.42 -8.08 -0.16
C ASP A 17 22.73 -7.50 1.07
N TYR A 18 23.37 -6.53 1.73
CA TYR A 18 22.77 -5.79 2.85
C TYR A 18 21.51 -5.02 2.42
N ALA A 19 21.55 -4.34 1.27
CA ALA A 19 20.40 -3.62 0.73
C ALA A 19 19.22 -4.54 0.44
N LYS A 20 19.44 -5.68 -0.25
CA LYS A 20 18.38 -6.66 -0.54
C LYS A 20 17.75 -7.23 0.73
N PHE A 21 18.57 -7.54 1.74
CA PHE A 21 18.09 -8.02 3.02
C PHE A 21 17.15 -7.00 3.69
N LEU A 22 17.60 -5.75 3.82
CA LEU A 22 16.80 -4.66 4.40
C LEU A 22 15.51 -4.39 3.61
N LEU A 23 15.58 -4.38 2.28
CA LEU A 23 14.42 -4.17 1.41
C LEU A 23 13.35 -5.25 1.59
N GLY A 24 13.74 -6.50 1.89
CA GLY A 24 12.80 -7.57 2.18
C GLY A 24 11.91 -7.26 3.39
N HIS A 25 12.49 -6.64 4.43
CA HIS A 25 11.77 -6.23 5.64
C HIS A 25 10.94 -4.96 5.39
N GLU A 26 11.49 -4.00 4.63
CA GLU A 26 10.81 -2.73 4.34
C GLU A 26 9.52 -2.93 3.53
N ARG A 27 9.45 -3.93 2.64
CA ARG A 27 8.27 -4.19 1.78
C ARG A 27 7.01 -4.53 2.57
N ALA A 28 7.13 -5.24 3.69
CA ALA A 28 5.98 -5.50 4.58
C ALA A 28 5.47 -4.20 5.20
N TYR A 29 6.37 -3.31 5.61
CA TYR A 29 5.99 -1.99 6.11
C TYR A 29 5.32 -1.12 5.02
N ILE A 30 5.87 -1.13 3.80
CA ILE A 30 5.32 -0.36 2.66
C ILE A 30 3.94 -0.86 2.23
N ALA A 31 3.63 -2.14 2.42
CA ALA A 31 2.29 -2.69 2.15
C ALA A 31 1.18 -1.93 2.91
N GLY A 32 1.52 -1.27 4.03
CA GLY A 32 0.73 -0.20 4.60
C GLY A 32 -0.64 -0.63 5.14
N ILE A 33 -0.81 -1.89 5.53
CA ILE A 33 -2.10 -2.48 5.93
C ILE A 33 -2.83 -1.63 6.98
N GLY A 34 -2.14 -1.23 8.06
CA GLY A 34 -2.75 -0.41 9.12
C GLY A 34 -3.26 0.94 8.61
N ARG A 35 -2.50 1.58 7.71
CA ARG A 35 -2.92 2.84 7.07
C ARG A 35 -4.13 2.62 6.15
N SER A 36 -4.13 1.54 5.37
CA SER A 36 -5.28 1.20 4.52
C SER A 36 -6.53 0.85 5.33
N LYS A 37 -6.38 0.22 6.50
CA LYS A 37 -7.51 -0.06 7.42
C LYS A 37 -8.16 1.22 7.93
N GLU A 38 -7.34 2.18 8.35
CA GLU A 38 -7.83 3.50 8.76
C GLU A 38 -8.59 4.18 7.61
N ARG A 39 -8.07 4.13 6.38
CA ARG A 39 -8.76 4.71 5.22
C ARG A 39 -10.06 3.98 4.88
N VAL A 40 -10.12 2.66 5.01
CA VAL A 40 -11.37 1.91 4.83
C VAL A 40 -12.40 2.31 5.88
N ALA A 41 -12.00 2.45 7.15
CA ALA A 41 -12.88 2.93 8.21
C ALA A 41 -13.40 4.35 7.91
N TYR A 42 -12.51 5.26 7.51
CA TYR A 42 -12.90 6.61 7.10
C TYR A 42 -13.89 6.61 5.92
N ALA A 43 -13.67 5.76 4.91
CA ALA A 43 -14.58 5.65 3.76
C ALA A 43 -15.97 5.16 4.18
N LYS A 44 -16.06 4.22 5.13
CA LYS A 44 -17.34 3.77 5.71
C LYS A 44 -18.04 4.90 6.46
N ASP A 45 -17.32 5.65 7.28
CA ASP A 45 -17.88 6.80 8.01
C ASP A 45 -18.36 7.91 7.08
N LEU A 46 -17.64 8.14 5.97
CA LEU A 46 -18.06 9.08 4.94
C LEU A 46 -19.33 8.60 4.23
N LEU A 47 -19.39 7.31 3.87
CA LEU A 47 -20.58 6.73 3.26
C LEU A 47 -21.80 6.86 4.19
N ALA A 48 -21.64 6.54 5.48
CA ALA A 48 -22.72 6.64 6.47
C ALA A 48 -23.24 8.09 6.64
N ARG A 49 -22.34 9.08 6.57
CA ARG A 49 -22.74 10.51 6.57
C ARG A 49 -23.55 10.89 5.35
N LEU A 50 -23.10 10.50 4.15
CA LEU A 50 -23.81 10.76 2.90
C LEU A 50 -25.19 10.09 2.87
N GLU A 51 -25.33 8.92 3.50
CA GLU A 51 -26.63 8.24 3.69
C GLU A 51 -27.55 9.04 4.63
N ALA A 52 -27.02 9.51 5.75
CA ALA A 52 -27.79 10.31 6.72
C ALA A 52 -28.24 11.67 6.16
N GLU A 53 -27.48 12.24 5.23
CA GLU A 53 -27.79 13.48 4.51
C GLU A 53 -28.82 13.28 3.38
N GLY A 54 -29.31 12.06 3.17
CA GLY A 54 -30.33 11.75 2.16
C GLY A 54 -29.78 11.49 0.76
N GLY A 55 -28.51 11.09 0.64
CA GLY A 55 -27.90 10.73 -0.63
C GLY A 55 -28.67 9.61 -1.38
N PRO A 56 -28.89 9.73 -2.70
CA PRO A 56 -29.64 8.72 -3.47
C PRO A 56 -29.00 7.33 -3.43
N ALA A 57 -29.78 6.31 -3.08
CA ALA A 57 -29.27 4.95 -2.88
C ALA A 57 -28.58 4.35 -4.12
N ASP A 58 -29.06 4.70 -5.31
CA ASP A 58 -28.48 4.31 -6.60
C ASP A 58 -27.09 4.92 -6.84
N MET A 59 -26.85 6.14 -6.36
CA MET A 59 -25.53 6.77 -6.39
C MET A 59 -24.56 6.19 -5.35
N LEU A 60 -25.07 5.78 -4.18
CA LEU A 60 -24.25 5.30 -3.06
C LEU A 60 -23.92 3.79 -3.15
N ALA A 61 -24.79 2.98 -3.76
CA ALA A 61 -24.60 1.53 -3.86
C ALA A 61 -23.27 1.10 -4.52
N PRO A 62 -22.80 1.74 -5.62
CA PRO A 62 -21.49 1.43 -6.19
C PRO A 62 -20.32 1.68 -5.22
N TRP A 63 -20.41 2.71 -4.37
CA TRP A 63 -19.36 3.00 -3.38
C TRP A 63 -19.34 1.94 -2.29
N ARG A 64 -20.51 1.53 -1.80
CA ARG A 64 -20.64 0.42 -0.84
C ARG A 64 -19.97 -0.86 -1.35
N GLY A 65 -20.24 -1.22 -2.61
CA GLY A 65 -19.61 -2.38 -3.26
C GLY A 65 -18.09 -2.24 -3.40
N ARG A 66 -17.59 -1.06 -3.79
CA ARG A 66 -16.15 -0.81 -3.90
C ARG A 66 -15.44 -0.86 -2.54
N ILE A 67 -16.03 -0.29 -1.48
CA ILE A 67 -15.48 -0.37 -0.12
C ILE A 67 -15.38 -1.83 0.32
N ALA A 68 -16.44 -2.62 0.13
CA ALA A 68 -16.45 -4.04 0.51
C ALA A 68 -15.35 -4.84 -0.22
N MET A 69 -15.15 -4.57 -1.51
CA MET A 69 -14.11 -5.26 -2.28
C MET A 69 -12.69 -4.87 -1.85
N ILE A 70 -12.45 -3.57 -1.62
CA ILE A 70 -11.18 -3.09 -1.10
C ILE A 70 -10.89 -3.67 0.29
N GLU A 71 -11.90 -3.75 1.16
CA GLU A 71 -11.77 -4.34 2.49
C GLU A 71 -11.46 -5.85 2.44
N ALA A 72 -12.11 -6.58 1.54
CA ALA A 72 -11.82 -8.00 1.32
C ALA A 72 -10.38 -8.22 0.83
N ASP A 73 -9.94 -7.44 -0.16
CA ASP A 73 -8.55 -7.45 -0.65
C ASP A 73 -7.55 -7.13 0.47
N LEU A 74 -7.86 -6.13 1.30
CA LEU A 74 -7.01 -5.71 2.42
C LEU A 74 -6.92 -6.81 3.50
N HIS A 75 -8.04 -7.49 3.79
CA HIS A 75 -8.06 -8.62 4.71
C HIS A 75 -7.21 -9.78 4.18
N ALA A 76 -7.33 -10.11 2.89
CA ALA A 76 -6.51 -11.15 2.26
C ALA A 76 -5.01 -10.79 2.32
N LEU A 77 -4.67 -9.53 2.08
CA LEU A 77 -3.29 -9.04 2.20
C LEU A 77 -2.75 -9.16 3.64
N GLU A 78 -3.57 -8.83 4.64
CA GLU A 78 -3.19 -8.94 6.05
C GLU A 78 -2.92 -10.39 6.46
N VAL A 79 -3.83 -11.31 6.13
CA VAL A 79 -3.63 -12.74 6.39
C VAL A 79 -2.38 -13.25 5.70
N THR A 80 -2.13 -12.82 4.46
CA THR A 80 -0.91 -13.17 3.72
C THR A 80 0.35 -12.69 4.44
N GLN A 81 0.33 -11.45 4.94
CA GLN A 81 1.44 -10.91 5.72
C GLN A 81 1.69 -11.71 7.00
N PHE A 82 0.64 -12.09 7.74
CA PHE A 82 0.79 -12.93 8.92
C PHE A 82 1.36 -14.32 8.60
N ARG A 83 0.93 -14.94 7.50
CA ARG A 83 1.52 -16.21 7.04
C ARG A 83 3.01 -16.09 6.78
N MET A 84 3.46 -15.01 6.14
CA MET A 84 4.89 -14.76 5.89
C MET A 84 5.68 -14.58 7.19
N HIS A 85 5.22 -13.71 8.09
CA HIS A 85 5.90 -13.46 9.36
C HIS A 85 5.90 -14.67 10.30
N GLY A 86 4.84 -15.49 10.24
CA GLY A 86 4.75 -16.75 10.96
C GLY A 86 5.55 -17.89 10.33
N GLY A 87 6.29 -17.68 9.24
CA GLY A 87 7.05 -18.73 8.56
C GLY A 87 6.22 -19.73 7.75
N HIS A 88 4.93 -19.45 7.52
CA HIS A 88 4.00 -20.27 6.74
C HIS A 88 3.95 -19.87 5.24
N ALA A 89 4.78 -18.91 4.83
CA ALA A 89 5.00 -18.50 3.44
C ALA A 89 6.40 -17.89 3.27
N ASP A 90 6.99 -18.03 2.08
CA ASP A 90 8.35 -17.54 1.80
C ASP A 90 8.39 -16.00 1.73
N MET A 91 9.30 -15.38 2.48
CA MET A 91 9.56 -13.94 2.46
C MET A 91 10.08 -13.44 1.10
N LYS A 92 10.55 -14.32 0.21
CA LYS A 92 10.86 -13.98 -1.19
C LYS A 92 9.62 -13.51 -1.96
N LEU A 93 8.42 -13.84 -1.51
CA LEU A 93 7.15 -13.38 -2.09
C LEU A 93 6.72 -12.00 -1.54
N SER A 94 7.50 -11.37 -0.65
CA SER A 94 7.24 -10.02 -0.12
C SER A 94 7.05 -8.91 -1.19
N PRO A 95 7.60 -8.98 -2.42
CA PRO A 95 7.24 -8.05 -3.50
C PRO A 95 5.73 -7.98 -3.77
N MET A 96 5.00 -9.09 -3.60
CA MET A 96 3.55 -9.14 -3.74
C MET A 96 2.84 -8.29 -2.68
N LEU A 97 3.34 -8.29 -1.43
CA LEU A 97 2.76 -7.49 -0.36
C LEU A 97 2.85 -6.00 -0.69
N LYS A 98 4.02 -5.55 -1.14
CA LYS A 98 4.24 -4.15 -1.57
C LYS A 98 3.31 -3.79 -2.73
N ALA A 99 3.29 -4.62 -3.78
CA ALA A 99 2.50 -4.36 -4.98
C ALA A 99 1.00 -4.25 -4.65
N ARG A 100 0.41 -5.27 -4.02
CA ARG A 100 -1.01 -5.27 -3.66
C ARG A 100 -1.36 -4.21 -2.62
N GLY A 101 -0.50 -3.99 -1.62
CA GLY A 101 -0.70 -2.93 -0.63
C GLY A 101 -0.74 -1.54 -1.26
N SER A 102 0.13 -1.27 -2.23
CA SER A 102 0.13 0.00 -2.97
C SER A 102 -1.13 0.19 -3.81
N GLU A 103 -1.61 -0.85 -4.48
CA GLU A 103 -2.85 -0.83 -5.27
C GLU A 103 -4.08 -0.57 -4.38
N ILE A 104 -4.17 -1.26 -3.24
CA ILE A 104 -5.25 -1.06 -2.24
C ILE A 104 -5.24 0.37 -1.71
N PHE A 105 -4.07 0.89 -1.32
CA PHE A 105 -3.96 2.23 -0.77
C PHE A 105 -4.34 3.31 -1.79
N GLN A 106 -3.94 3.14 -3.06
CA GLN A 106 -4.36 4.02 -4.15
C GLN A 106 -5.86 3.92 -4.44
N ALA A 107 -6.43 2.72 -4.40
CA ALA A 107 -7.86 2.50 -4.65
C ALA A 107 -8.75 3.16 -3.59
N ILE A 108 -8.41 3.00 -2.30
CA ILE A 108 -9.22 3.58 -1.22
C ILE A 108 -9.09 5.09 -1.16
N THR A 109 -7.90 5.64 -1.39
CA THR A 109 -7.71 7.10 -1.39
C THR A 109 -8.36 7.77 -2.60
N ASP A 110 -8.34 7.14 -3.79
CA ASP A 110 -9.12 7.58 -4.96
C ASP A 110 -10.63 7.55 -4.67
N LEU A 111 -11.12 6.47 -4.06
CA LEU A 111 -12.54 6.35 -3.73
C LEU A 111 -12.99 7.43 -2.75
N ILE A 112 -12.23 7.66 -1.68
CA ILE A 112 -12.50 8.74 -0.70
C ILE A 112 -12.55 10.10 -1.41
N CYS A 113 -11.55 10.42 -2.24
CA CYS A 113 -11.55 11.69 -2.98
C CYS A 113 -12.78 11.84 -3.88
N ARG A 114 -13.23 10.78 -4.55
CA ARG A 114 -14.44 10.81 -5.38
C ARG A 114 -15.71 11.01 -4.57
N MET A 115 -15.84 10.30 -3.45
CA MET A 115 -16.97 10.43 -2.53
C MET A 115 -17.06 11.83 -1.92
N SER A 116 -15.92 12.47 -1.67
CA SER A 116 -15.84 13.84 -1.15
C SER A 116 -16.06 14.93 -2.20
N GLY A 117 -16.21 14.59 -3.49
CA GLY A 117 -16.50 15.57 -4.55
C GLY A 117 -15.56 16.78 -4.56
N THR A 118 -16.11 17.98 -4.71
CA THR A 118 -15.34 19.24 -4.69
C THR A 118 -14.73 19.55 -3.34
N ASP A 119 -15.27 18.99 -2.24
CA ASP A 119 -14.73 19.21 -0.91
C ASP A 119 -13.33 18.62 -0.77
N ALA A 120 -12.97 17.60 -1.56
CA ALA A 120 -11.61 17.09 -1.61
C ALA A 120 -10.58 18.14 -2.09
N LEU A 121 -11.01 19.13 -2.87
CA LEU A 121 -10.14 20.16 -3.46
C LEU A 121 -9.92 21.37 -2.54
N ARG A 122 -10.64 21.45 -1.43
CA ARG A 122 -10.56 22.59 -0.53
C ARG A 122 -9.26 22.55 0.28
N ALA A 123 -8.74 23.73 0.63
CA ALA A 123 -7.48 23.84 1.38
C ALA A 123 -7.59 23.31 2.83
N ASP A 124 -8.79 23.36 3.42
CA ASP A 124 -9.11 22.88 4.77
C ASP A 124 -9.20 21.35 4.87
N THR A 125 -9.60 20.66 3.79
CA THR A 125 -9.58 19.20 3.65
C THR A 125 -8.27 18.68 3.06
N GLY A 126 -7.22 19.51 3.03
CA GLY A 126 -5.93 19.22 2.38
C GLY A 126 -5.27 17.89 2.80
N THR A 127 -5.70 17.30 3.92
CA THR A 127 -5.32 15.93 4.34
C THR A 127 -5.78 14.83 3.37
N LEU A 128 -6.98 14.95 2.76
CA LEU A 128 -7.51 13.98 1.80
C LEU A 128 -6.74 14.03 0.48
N THR A 129 -6.62 15.22 -0.11
CA THR A 129 -5.83 15.43 -1.33
C THR A 129 -4.37 15.07 -1.11
N LYS A 130 -3.78 15.41 0.04
CA LYS A 130 -2.42 14.97 0.40
C LYS A 130 -2.30 13.45 0.45
N SER A 131 -3.28 12.76 1.04
CA SER A 131 -3.28 11.29 1.09
C SER A 131 -3.37 10.68 -0.30
N PHE A 132 -4.22 11.21 -1.18
CA PHE A 132 -4.34 10.77 -2.57
C PHE A 132 -3.05 11.02 -3.36
N LEU A 133 -2.47 12.21 -3.30
CA LEU A 133 -1.22 12.53 -4.00
C LEU A 133 -0.06 11.68 -3.48
N TYR A 134 0.05 11.52 -2.17
CA TYR A 134 1.06 10.67 -1.56
C TYR A 134 0.90 9.20 -1.96
N SER A 135 -0.33 8.70 -2.13
CA SER A 135 -0.59 7.31 -2.55
C SER A 135 0.09 6.96 -3.88
N ARG A 136 0.28 7.94 -4.78
CA ARG A 136 0.96 7.74 -6.08
C ARG A 136 2.45 7.45 -5.91
N ALA A 137 3.09 8.03 -4.89
CA ALA A 137 4.49 7.75 -4.61
C ALA A 137 4.70 6.29 -4.14
N VAL A 138 3.70 5.66 -3.52
CA VAL A 138 3.79 4.30 -2.94
C VAL A 138 4.00 3.23 -4.00
N SER A 139 3.56 3.44 -5.24
CA SER A 139 3.87 2.53 -6.35
C SER A 139 5.31 2.68 -6.86
N ILE A 140 6.10 3.65 -6.37
CA ILE A 140 7.46 3.95 -6.84
C ILE A 140 8.52 3.65 -5.76
N PHE A 141 8.41 4.25 -4.58
CA PHE A 141 9.44 4.07 -3.54
C PHE A 141 9.47 2.63 -3.00
N GLY A 142 10.63 2.21 -2.48
CA GLY A 142 10.90 0.81 -2.13
C GLY A 142 10.97 -0.13 -3.33
N GLY A 143 11.10 0.42 -4.54
CA GLY A 143 11.13 -0.27 -5.83
C GLY A 143 9.77 -0.22 -6.53
N SER A 144 9.75 0.16 -7.80
CA SER A 144 8.50 0.37 -8.55
C SER A 144 7.66 -0.90 -8.66
N THR A 145 6.35 -0.77 -8.88
CA THR A 145 5.45 -1.91 -9.05
C THR A 145 5.90 -2.84 -10.18
N GLU A 146 6.45 -2.32 -11.26
CA GLU A 146 6.99 -3.09 -12.39
C GLU A 146 8.20 -3.91 -11.94
N VAL A 147 9.13 -3.31 -11.19
CA VAL A 147 10.29 -4.01 -10.64
C VAL A 147 9.84 -5.10 -9.67
N GLN A 148 8.87 -4.83 -8.79
CA GLN A 148 8.33 -5.86 -7.89
C GLN A 148 7.71 -7.03 -8.66
N LYS A 149 6.95 -6.75 -9.73
CA LYS A 149 6.34 -7.77 -10.59
C LYS A 149 7.40 -8.62 -11.28
N ASN A 150 8.50 -8.03 -11.74
CA ASN A 150 9.62 -8.77 -12.32
C ASN A 150 10.30 -9.67 -11.29
N ILE A 151 10.59 -9.16 -10.08
CA ILE A 151 11.18 -9.96 -9.00
C ILE A 151 10.26 -11.12 -8.61
N LEU A 152 8.96 -10.86 -8.50
CA LEU A 152 7.96 -11.88 -8.19
C LEU A 152 7.90 -12.96 -9.28
N SER A 153 7.86 -12.55 -10.56
CA SER A 153 7.89 -13.46 -11.70
C SER A 153 9.13 -14.35 -11.67
N ALA A 154 10.32 -13.75 -11.51
CA ALA A 154 11.57 -14.49 -11.42
C ALA A 154 11.59 -15.48 -10.25
N THR A 155 11.04 -15.08 -9.10
CA THR A 155 10.94 -15.94 -7.91
C THR A 155 10.00 -17.12 -8.13
N VAL A 156 8.81 -16.87 -8.70
CA VAL A 156 7.77 -17.91 -8.88
C VAL A 156 8.13 -18.88 -10.00
N LEU A 157 8.75 -18.37 -11.07
CA LEU A 157 9.13 -19.17 -12.25
C LEU A 157 10.54 -19.76 -12.14
N ASP A 158 11.25 -19.52 -11.03
CA ASP A 158 12.66 -19.91 -10.80
C ASP A 158 13.60 -19.45 -11.95
N LEU A 159 13.37 -18.23 -12.45
CA LEU A 159 14.22 -17.62 -13.46
C LEU A 159 15.42 -16.99 -12.74
N ARG A 160 16.61 -17.50 -13.03
CA ARG A 160 17.88 -16.99 -12.48
C ARG A 160 18.40 -15.79 -13.26
#